data_AF-A0A842VL88-F1
#
_entry.id   AF-A0A842VL88-F1
#
_cell.length_a   1.000
_cell.length_b   1.000
_cell.length_c   1.000
_cell.angle_alpha   90.00
_cell.angle_beta   90.00
_cell.angle_gamma   90.00
#
_symmetry.space_group_name_H-M   'P 1'
#
loop_
_entity.id
_entity.type
_entity.pdbx_description
1 polymer ?
#
loop_
_entity_poly.entity_id
_entity_poly.type
_entity_poly.pdbx_seq_one_letter_code
_entity_poly.pdbx_strand_id
1 'polypeptide(L)'
;MSDSYDYFMVYELNDSGERQRLNITEDYFREDNGQNILHPEQVVVIVKEDIRRIFIWKGSKSHVRKRFISSRVASALQEELVKEAAFHRCKIVSVDQGDEPREFLRTFNFKSMEVKEKLADMRYIRNVEREKMYDRGEIPDTSPKIVKVDKKKKESISPALKNLKKSAVAEKTTSTPTPKMQPETQSTTKKAKSISSRPNISTSSSSKTSPPKNVV
;
A
#
# COMPACT_ATOMS: atom_id res chain seq x y z
N MET A 1 -4.27 21.42 27.47
CA MET A 1 -5.67 20.99 27.51
C MET A 1 -5.64 19.50 27.33
N SER A 2 -6.13 18.73 28.29
CA SER A 2 -6.16 17.27 28.18
C SER A 2 -7.29 16.91 27.24
N ASP A 3 -6.97 16.56 25.99
CA ASP A 3 -7.97 16.00 25.09
C ASP A 3 -8.46 14.69 25.71
N SER A 4 -9.73 14.65 26.11
CA SER A 4 -10.34 13.43 26.62
C SER A 4 -10.43 12.42 25.47
N TYR A 5 -9.61 11.38 25.53
CA TYR A 5 -9.63 10.30 24.53
C TYR A 5 -10.81 9.36 24.81
N ASP A 6 -11.68 9.20 23.80
CA ASP A 6 -12.83 8.30 23.87
C ASP A 6 -12.51 6.97 23.19
N TYR A 7 -13.27 5.92 23.51
CA TYR A 7 -13.12 4.60 22.86
C TYR A 7 -13.51 4.62 21.37
N PHE A 8 -14.32 5.60 20.97
CA PHE A 8 -14.69 5.85 19.58
C PHE A 8 -14.38 7.30 19.22
N MET A 9 -13.55 7.50 18.20
CA MET A 9 -13.16 8.84 17.74
C MET A 9 -13.11 8.87 16.22
N VAL A 10 -13.53 9.98 15.64
CA VAL A 10 -13.51 10.18 14.19
C VAL A 10 -12.76 11.47 13.86
N TYR A 11 -11.85 11.39 12.91
CA TYR A 11 -11.05 12.50 12.45
C TYR A 11 -11.21 12.70 10.95
N GLU A 12 -11.50 13.91 10.52
CA GLU A 12 -11.40 14.32 9.13
C GLU A 12 -9.97 14.78 8.81
N LEU A 13 -9.46 14.44 7.62
CA LEU A 13 -8.16 14.89 7.17
C LEU A 13 -8.27 16.03 6.16
N ASN A 14 -7.50 17.08 6.40
CA ASN A 14 -7.31 18.20 5.48
C ASN A 14 -6.23 17.87 4.45
N ASP A 15 -6.16 18.63 3.35
CA ASP A 15 -5.15 18.42 2.29
C ASP A 15 -3.71 18.65 2.78
N SER A 16 -3.54 19.44 3.84
CA SER A 16 -2.27 19.66 4.54
C SER A 16 -1.81 18.44 5.34
N GLY A 17 -2.70 17.48 5.62
CA GLY A 17 -2.43 16.33 6.50
C GLY A 17 -2.71 16.58 7.97
N GLU A 18 -3.23 17.76 8.30
CA GLU A 18 -3.79 18.04 9.62
C GLU A 18 -5.09 17.26 9.80
N ARG A 19 -5.32 16.77 11.01
CA ARG A 19 -6.51 16.01 11.39
C ARG A 19 -7.42 16.88 12.27
N GLN A 20 -8.70 16.88 11.98
CA GLN A 20 -9.72 17.57 12.76
C GLN A 20 -10.63 16.54 13.42
N ARG A 21 -10.70 16.52 14.75
CA ARG A 21 -11.61 15.63 15.48
C ARG A 21 -13.05 16.08 15.27
N LEU A 22 -13.92 15.16 14.89
CA LEU A 22 -15.35 15.36 14.82
C LEU A 22 -15.98 14.99 16.16
N ASN A 23 -16.82 15.87 16.70
CA ASN A 23 -17.55 15.61 17.95
C ASN A 23 -18.82 14.82 17.64
N ILE A 24 -18.67 13.52 17.39
CA ILE A 24 -19.77 12.61 17.05
C ILE A 24 -19.69 11.32 17.86
N THR A 25 -20.85 10.75 18.17
CA THR A 25 -20.96 9.44 18.82
C THR A 25 -20.94 8.32 17.79
N GLU A 26 -20.69 7.09 18.24
CA GLU A 26 -20.73 5.92 17.37
C GLU A 26 -22.13 5.67 16.79
N ASP A 27 -23.18 5.91 17.58
CA ASP A 27 -24.56 5.73 17.11
C ASP A 27 -24.89 6.69 15.96
N TYR A 28 -24.53 7.97 16.10
CA TYR A 28 -24.69 8.95 15.03
C TYR A 28 -23.86 8.59 13.79
N PHE A 29 -22.65 8.05 13.97
CA PHE A 29 -21.84 7.58 12.86
C PHE A 29 -22.49 6.40 12.12
N ARG A 30 -23.26 5.56 12.81
CA ARG A 30 -23.94 4.40 12.21
C ARG A 30 -25.21 4.77 11.45
N GLU A 31 -25.81 5.91 11.74
CA GLU A 31 -27.00 6.40 11.05
C GLU A 31 -26.77 6.58 9.54
N ASP A 32 -27.80 6.27 8.76
CA ASP A 32 -27.81 6.37 7.29
C ASP A 32 -26.55 5.78 6.62
N ASN A 33 -26.04 4.66 7.16
CA ASN A 33 -24.85 3.99 6.64
C ASN A 33 -23.57 4.86 6.68
N GLY A 34 -23.51 5.80 7.62
CA GLY A 34 -22.41 6.75 7.78
C GLY A 34 -22.35 7.84 6.72
N GLN A 35 -23.39 8.03 5.91
CA GLN A 35 -23.40 9.01 4.81
C GLN A 35 -23.20 10.46 5.26
N ASN A 36 -23.54 10.78 6.52
CA ASN A 36 -23.34 12.11 7.11
C ASN A 36 -21.86 12.47 7.28
N ILE A 37 -20.96 11.47 7.26
CA ILE A 37 -19.53 11.64 7.55
C ILE A 37 -18.67 11.08 6.41
N LEU A 38 -19.09 9.98 5.77
CA LEU A 38 -18.33 9.28 4.74
C LEU A 38 -18.60 9.87 3.36
N HIS A 39 -18.09 11.07 3.10
CA HIS A 39 -18.24 11.72 1.79
C HIS A 39 -17.18 11.27 0.76
N PRO A 40 -17.55 11.04 -0.52
CA PRO A 40 -16.62 10.58 -1.55
C PRO A 40 -15.36 11.44 -1.74
N GLU A 41 -15.39 12.72 -1.37
CA GLU A 41 -14.28 13.68 -1.54
C GLU A 41 -13.34 13.75 -0.33
N GLN A 42 -13.70 13.10 0.77
CA GLN A 42 -12.98 13.17 2.03
C GLN A 42 -12.19 11.89 2.33
N VAL A 43 -11.26 12.01 3.28
CA VAL A 43 -10.58 10.89 3.91
C VAL A 43 -10.81 11.03 5.41
N VAL A 44 -11.29 9.96 6.03
CA VAL A 44 -11.69 9.94 7.43
C VAL A 44 -10.91 8.84 8.15
N VAL A 45 -10.39 9.15 9.33
CA VAL A 45 -9.73 8.20 10.22
C VAL A 45 -10.64 7.92 11.40
N ILE A 46 -11.02 6.66 11.57
CA ILE A 46 -11.97 6.21 12.58
C ILE A 46 -11.21 5.31 13.55
N VAL A 47 -11.17 5.69 14.82
CA VAL A 47 -10.58 4.91 15.89
C VAL A 47 -11.71 4.20 16.63
N LYS A 48 -11.58 2.88 16.78
CA LYS A 48 -12.44 2.07 17.64
C LYS A 48 -11.58 1.15 18.50
N GLU A 49 -11.35 1.57 19.74
CA GLU A 49 -10.46 0.88 20.67
C GLU A 49 -11.02 -0.47 21.11
N ASP A 50 -12.35 -0.63 21.20
CA ASP A 50 -13.00 -1.89 21.62
C ASP A 50 -12.52 -3.11 20.82
N ILE A 51 -12.32 -2.91 19.51
CA ILE A 51 -11.85 -3.94 18.57
C ILE A 51 -10.39 -3.73 18.17
N ARG A 52 -9.73 -2.73 18.77
CA ARG A 52 -8.35 -2.32 18.52
C ARG A 52 -8.10 -2.10 17.03
N ARG A 53 -8.93 -1.24 16.43
CA ARG A 53 -8.83 -0.89 14.99
C ARG A 53 -8.80 0.61 14.78
N ILE A 54 -7.96 1.01 13.84
CA ILE A 54 -8.01 2.32 13.21
C ILE A 54 -8.36 2.09 11.74
N PHE A 55 -9.53 2.52 11.32
CA PHE A 55 -9.93 2.47 9.92
C PHE A 55 -9.56 3.78 9.24
N ILE A 56 -8.95 3.69 8.06
CA ILE A 56 -8.73 4.83 7.17
C ILE A 56 -9.72 4.68 6.02
N TRP A 57 -10.82 5.40 6.08
CA TRP A 57 -11.80 5.42 5.01
C TRP A 57 -11.42 6.45 3.95
N LYS A 58 -11.37 6.02 2.69
CA LYS A 58 -10.92 6.83 1.56
C LYS A 58 -12.06 6.95 0.55
N GLY A 59 -12.59 8.15 0.42
CA GLY A 59 -13.62 8.43 -0.57
C GLY A 59 -13.10 8.29 -2.00
N SER A 60 -13.95 7.88 -2.93
CA SER A 60 -13.56 7.57 -4.32
C SER A 60 -13.08 8.79 -5.12
N LYS A 61 -13.48 10.00 -4.72
CA LYS A 61 -13.14 11.30 -5.31
C LYS A 61 -12.12 12.10 -4.48
N SER A 62 -11.71 11.59 -3.31
CA SER A 62 -10.75 12.28 -2.44
C SER A 62 -9.37 12.45 -3.09
N HIS A 63 -8.68 13.54 -2.76
CA HIS A 63 -7.40 13.90 -3.39
C HIS A 63 -6.30 12.84 -3.10
N VAL A 64 -5.49 12.50 -4.11
CA VAL A 64 -4.45 11.45 -4.02
C VAL A 64 -3.47 11.72 -2.87
N ARG A 65 -3.02 12.97 -2.74
CA ARG A 65 -2.14 13.40 -1.64
C ARG A 65 -2.77 13.12 -0.27
N LYS A 66 -4.05 13.46 -0.09
CA LYS A 66 -4.80 13.23 1.16
C LYS A 66 -4.89 11.73 1.49
N ARG A 67 -5.14 10.87 0.49
CA ARG A 67 -5.11 9.41 0.68
C ARG A 67 -3.73 8.89 1.07
N PHE A 68 -2.66 9.44 0.51
CA PHE A 68 -1.30 9.00 0.80
C PHE A 68 -0.83 9.39 2.21
N ILE A 69 -1.07 10.64 2.60
CA ILE A 69 -0.65 11.13 3.93
C ILE A 69 -1.45 10.49 5.06
N SER A 70 -2.68 10.01 4.78
CA SER A 70 -3.54 9.40 5.80
C SER A 70 -2.92 8.22 6.54
N SER A 71 -2.12 7.39 5.86
CA SER A 71 -1.42 6.26 6.50
C SER A 71 -0.41 6.75 7.54
N ARG A 72 0.31 7.84 7.24
CA ARG A 72 1.28 8.43 8.18
C ARG A 72 0.56 9.07 9.37
N VAL A 73 -0.54 9.77 9.11
CA VAL A 73 -1.36 10.39 10.15
C VAL A 73 -1.94 9.34 11.10
N ALA A 74 -2.45 8.23 10.57
CA ALA A 74 -2.98 7.13 11.37
C ALA A 74 -1.90 6.44 12.23
N SER A 75 -0.69 6.26 11.69
CA SER A 75 0.44 5.73 12.47
C SER A 75 0.85 6.67 13.61
N ALA A 76 0.92 7.98 13.34
CA ALA A 76 1.22 8.97 14.39
C ALA A 76 0.13 8.98 15.48
N LEU A 77 -1.15 8.95 15.07
CA LEU A 77 -2.28 8.85 16.00
C LEU A 77 -2.22 7.57 16.85
N GLN A 78 -1.89 6.43 16.24
CA GLN A 78 -1.72 5.18 16.98
C GLN A 78 -0.64 5.32 18.07
N GLU A 79 0.52 5.90 17.75
CA GLU A 79 1.61 6.08 18.71
C GLU A 79 1.23 7.02 19.86
N GLU A 80 0.50 8.08 19.55
CA GLU A 80 -0.02 9.03 20.53
C GLU A 80 -1.03 8.38 21.47
N LEU A 81 -2.01 7.66 20.94
CA LEU A 81 -3.02 6.95 21.75
C LEU A 81 -2.40 5.93 22.69
N VAL A 82 -1.35 5.24 22.25
CA VAL A 82 -0.61 4.29 23.10
C VAL A 82 0.15 5.01 24.22
N LYS A 83 0.73 6.19 23.94
CA LYS A 83 1.55 6.94 24.91
C LYS A 83 0.72 7.74 25.90
N GLU A 84 -0.32 8.43 25.42
CA GLU A 84 -1.08 9.41 26.20
C GLU A 84 -2.34 8.81 26.81
N ALA A 85 -3.05 7.97 26.07
CA ALA A 85 -4.32 7.37 26.50
C ALA A 85 -4.15 5.94 27.07
N ALA A 86 -2.92 5.40 27.07
CA ALA A 86 -2.61 4.01 27.43
C ALA A 86 -3.45 2.96 26.67
N PHE A 87 -3.83 3.28 25.43
CA PHE A 87 -4.60 2.36 24.58
C PHE A 87 -3.73 1.22 24.06
N HIS A 88 -4.37 0.14 23.62
CA HIS A 88 -3.66 -0.94 22.95
C HIS A 88 -3.19 -0.50 21.58
N ARG A 89 -2.15 -1.17 21.07
CA ARG A 89 -1.70 -0.95 19.70
C ARG A 89 -2.78 -1.42 18.70
N CYS A 90 -3.58 -0.47 18.21
CA CYS A 90 -4.65 -0.72 17.25
C CYS A 90 -4.12 -1.16 15.87
N LYS A 91 -4.75 -2.13 15.20
CA LYS A 91 -4.39 -2.44 13.80
C LYS A 91 -4.98 -1.39 12.86
N ILE A 92 -4.14 -0.82 11.99
CA ILE A 92 -4.56 0.11 10.94
C ILE A 92 -5.10 -0.67 9.74
N VAL A 93 -6.29 -0.30 9.25
CA VAL A 93 -6.97 -0.94 8.13
C VAL A 93 -7.39 0.14 7.13
N SER A 94 -6.90 0.06 5.90
CA SER A 94 -7.38 0.93 4.82
C SER A 94 -8.69 0.41 4.25
N VAL A 95 -9.64 1.32 4.05
CA VAL A 95 -10.98 1.06 3.51
C VAL A 95 -11.19 2.00 2.33
N ASP A 96 -11.24 1.45 1.12
CA ASP A 96 -11.54 2.21 -0.08
C ASP A 96 -13.06 2.16 -0.35
N GLN A 97 -13.66 3.29 -0.70
CA GLN A 97 -15.08 3.33 -1.04
C GLN A 97 -15.39 2.39 -2.22
N GLY A 98 -16.40 1.53 -2.04
CA GLY A 98 -16.80 0.48 -2.97
C GLY A 98 -15.93 -0.77 -2.97
N ASP A 99 -14.90 -0.84 -2.12
CA ASP A 99 -14.12 -2.04 -1.82
C ASP A 99 -13.95 -2.18 -0.31
N GLU A 100 -15.06 -2.01 0.43
CA GLU A 100 -15.00 -2.01 1.89
C GLU A 100 -14.74 -3.43 2.43
N PRO A 101 -13.75 -3.61 3.32
CA PRO A 101 -13.53 -4.90 3.96
C PRO A 101 -14.77 -5.35 4.76
N ARG A 102 -15.07 -6.66 4.71
CA ARG A 102 -16.17 -7.25 5.49
C ARG A 102 -16.06 -7.01 7.00
N GLU A 103 -14.86 -6.77 7.51
CA GLU A 103 -14.62 -6.39 8.90
C GLU A 103 -15.22 -5.00 9.18
N PHE A 104 -14.94 -4.00 8.34
CA PHE A 104 -15.48 -2.65 8.46
C PHE A 104 -17.01 -2.64 8.41
N LEU A 105 -17.58 -3.31 7.41
CA LEU A 105 -19.03 -3.38 7.24
C LEU A 105 -19.73 -4.03 8.44
N ARG A 106 -19.15 -5.09 9.02
CA ARG A 106 -19.72 -5.77 10.19
C ARG A 106 -19.60 -4.94 11.46
N THR A 107 -18.48 -4.22 11.64
CA THR A 107 -18.24 -3.40 12.84
C THR A 107 -19.28 -2.30 13.01
N PHE A 108 -19.69 -1.66 11.91
CA PHE A 108 -20.62 -0.53 11.92
C PHE A 108 -22.02 -0.88 11.40
N ASN A 109 -22.27 -2.15 11.14
CA ASN A 109 -23.53 -2.64 10.54
C ASN A 109 -23.87 -1.95 9.20
N PHE A 110 -22.85 -1.65 8.40
CA PHE A 110 -22.99 -0.99 7.12
C PHE A 110 -23.28 -1.96 5.97
N LYS A 111 -23.96 -1.43 4.95
CA LYS A 111 -24.06 -2.00 3.61
C LYS A 111 -22.94 -1.43 2.74
N SER A 112 -22.43 -2.23 1.80
CA SER A 112 -21.37 -1.77 0.88
C SER A 112 -21.84 -0.58 0.04
N MET A 113 -21.00 0.44 -0.08
CA MET A 113 -21.34 1.67 -0.80
C MET A 113 -20.93 1.55 -2.26
N GLU A 114 -21.92 1.47 -3.17
CA GLU A 114 -21.62 1.37 -4.59
C GLU A 114 -21.04 2.68 -5.14
N VAL A 115 -19.81 2.62 -5.65
CA VAL A 115 -19.19 3.74 -6.33
C VAL A 115 -19.60 3.77 -7.80
N LYS A 116 -20.50 4.70 -8.15
CA LYS A 116 -20.93 4.93 -9.54
C LYS A 116 -19.85 5.63 -10.37
N GLU A 117 -19.02 6.45 -9.72
CA GLU A 117 -18.00 7.29 -10.37
C GLU A 117 -16.67 7.21 -9.61
N LYS A 118 -15.61 6.81 -10.30
CA LYS A 118 -14.24 6.89 -9.79
C LYS A 118 -13.49 7.95 -10.57
N LEU A 119 -12.57 8.64 -9.91
CA LEU A 119 -11.55 9.41 -10.64
C LEU A 119 -10.82 8.45 -11.57
N ALA A 120 -10.62 8.83 -12.83
CA ALA A 120 -9.72 8.09 -13.71
C ALA A 120 -8.41 7.92 -12.95
N ASP A 121 -7.84 6.73 -13.03
CA ASP A 121 -6.47 6.50 -12.58
C ASP A 121 -5.57 7.33 -13.50
N MET A 122 -5.33 8.58 -13.11
CA MET A 122 -4.40 9.47 -13.77
C MET A 122 -3.04 8.85 -13.54
N ARG A 123 -2.64 7.94 -14.43
CA ARG A 123 -1.29 7.38 -14.45
C ARG A 123 -0.35 8.54 -14.26
N TYR A 124 0.35 8.54 -13.13
CA TYR A 124 1.24 9.62 -12.79
C TYR A 124 2.30 9.66 -13.89
N ILE A 125 2.18 10.61 -14.81
CA ILE A 125 3.22 10.85 -15.80
C ILE A 125 4.42 11.29 -14.98
N ARG A 126 5.42 10.42 -14.87
CA ARG A 126 6.65 10.75 -14.16
C ARG A 126 7.22 12.02 -14.79
N ASN A 127 7.86 12.87 -13.99
CA ASN A 127 8.44 14.12 -14.50
C ASN A 127 9.32 13.88 -15.74
N VAL A 128 10.10 12.80 -15.77
CA VAL A 128 10.93 12.36 -16.91
C VAL A 128 10.11 12.05 -18.18
N GLU A 129 8.92 11.50 -18.02
CA GLU A 129 8.04 11.13 -19.12
C GLU A 129 7.27 12.35 -19.64
N ARG A 130 7.00 13.31 -18.73
CA ARG A 130 6.41 14.62 -19.05
C ARG A 130 7.39 15.48 -19.85
N GLU A 131 8.67 15.52 -19.47
CA GLU A 131 9.72 16.22 -20.23
C GLU A 131 9.82 15.69 -21.66
N LYS A 132 9.84 14.37 -21.84
CA LYS A 132 9.80 13.73 -23.17
C LYS A 132 8.53 14.03 -23.99
N MET A 133 7.42 14.40 -23.35
CA MET A 133 6.20 14.83 -24.06
C MET A 133 6.32 16.29 -24.50
N TYR A 134 6.88 17.15 -23.66
CA TYR A 134 7.19 18.54 -24.04
C TYR A 134 8.20 18.59 -25.19
N ASP A 135 9.23 17.74 -25.16
CA ASP A 135 10.19 17.61 -26.27
C ASP A 135 9.53 17.16 -27.59
N ARG A 136 8.37 16.49 -27.50
CA ARG A 136 7.55 16.03 -28.64
C ARG A 136 6.41 16.99 -28.99
N GLY A 137 6.24 18.10 -28.26
CA GLY A 137 5.20 19.10 -28.51
C GLY A 137 3.79 18.71 -28.04
N GLU A 138 3.63 17.65 -27.25
CA GLU A 138 2.33 17.22 -26.72
C GLU A 138 2.08 17.88 -25.36
N ILE A 139 1.02 18.70 -25.24
CA ILE A 139 0.58 19.25 -23.95
C ILE A 139 -0.38 18.25 -23.32
N PRO A 140 -0.02 17.55 -22.22
CA PRO A 140 -0.93 16.64 -21.57
C PRO A 140 -2.07 17.41 -20.89
N ASP A 141 -3.31 17.07 -21.25
CA ASP A 141 -4.53 17.47 -20.53
C ASP A 141 -4.39 17.13 -19.04
N THR A 142 -4.20 18.15 -18.20
CA THR A 142 -3.93 18.00 -16.75
C THR A 142 -5.19 17.88 -15.91
N SER A 143 -6.39 18.00 -16.50
CA SER A 143 -7.64 17.93 -15.75
C SER A 143 -8.02 16.48 -15.42
N PRO A 144 -8.34 16.17 -14.14
CA PRO A 144 -8.79 14.84 -13.76
C PRO A 144 -10.13 14.51 -14.45
N LYS A 145 -10.13 13.51 -15.33
CA LYS A 145 -11.35 13.01 -16.00
C LYS A 145 -12.09 12.06 -15.05
N ILE A 146 -13.37 12.33 -14.77
CA ILE A 146 -14.23 11.44 -13.99
C ILE A 146 -14.70 10.32 -14.92
N VAL A 147 -14.53 9.05 -14.51
CA VAL A 147 -14.91 7.88 -15.30
C VAL A 147 -16.07 7.16 -14.63
N LYS A 148 -17.13 6.89 -15.40
CA LYS A 148 -18.24 6.03 -14.95
C LYS A 148 -17.73 4.59 -14.85
N VAL A 149 -17.93 3.96 -13.70
CA VAL A 149 -17.49 2.58 -13.47
C VAL A 149 -18.57 1.64 -13.98
N ASP A 150 -18.47 1.21 -15.23
CA ASP A 150 -19.21 0.04 -15.69
C ASP A 150 -18.55 -1.23 -15.12
N LYS A 151 -19.29 -2.01 -14.33
CA LYS A 151 -18.87 -3.33 -13.81
C LYS A 151 -18.74 -4.35 -14.95
N LYS A 152 -17.83 -4.15 -15.92
CA LYS A 152 -17.34 -5.25 -16.75
C LYS A 152 -16.22 -5.94 -16.00
N LYS A 153 -16.44 -7.20 -15.61
CA LYS A 153 -15.42 -8.11 -15.08
C LYS A 153 -14.20 -8.06 -16.02
N LYS A 154 -13.16 -7.32 -15.65
CA LYS A 154 -11.87 -7.38 -16.34
C LYS A 154 -11.17 -8.62 -15.82
N GLU A 155 -11.31 -9.73 -16.54
CA GLU A 155 -10.40 -10.86 -16.42
C GLU A 155 -9.00 -10.34 -16.74
N SER A 156 -8.18 -10.14 -15.71
CA SER A 156 -6.76 -9.82 -15.86
C SER A 156 -6.04 -11.08 -16.34
N ILE A 157 -6.09 -11.35 -17.64
CA ILE A 157 -5.27 -12.39 -18.24
C ILE A 157 -3.85 -11.82 -18.33
N SER A 158 -3.02 -12.17 -17.34
CA SER A 158 -1.58 -11.90 -17.35
C SER A 158 -0.98 -12.44 -18.65
N PRO A 159 -0.09 -11.70 -19.35
CA PRO A 159 0.54 -12.16 -20.60
C PRO A 159 1.25 -13.52 -20.46
N ALA A 160 1.70 -13.85 -19.25
CA ALA A 160 2.35 -15.11 -18.92
C ALA A 160 1.48 -16.37 -19.17
N LEU A 161 0.14 -16.26 -19.12
CA LEU A 161 -0.76 -17.40 -19.33
C LEU A 161 -1.10 -17.69 -20.81
N LYS A 162 -0.77 -16.77 -21.73
CA LYS A 162 -0.97 -17.02 -23.17
C LYS A 162 0.05 -18.01 -23.75
N ASN A 163 1.24 -18.09 -23.15
CA ASN A 163 2.32 -18.94 -23.63
C ASN A 163 2.17 -20.41 -23.23
N LEU A 164 1.44 -20.72 -22.15
CA LEU A 164 1.18 -22.09 -21.70
C LEU A 164 0.09 -22.83 -22.51
N LYS A 165 -0.81 -22.10 -23.18
CA LYS A 165 -1.86 -22.72 -24.02
C LYS A 165 -1.37 -23.11 -25.42
N LYS A 166 -0.22 -22.62 -25.88
CA LYS A 166 0.35 -22.97 -27.18
C LYS A 166 1.23 -24.23 -27.16
N SER A 167 1.71 -24.66 -25.98
CA SER A 167 2.58 -25.83 -25.85
C SER A 167 1.84 -27.15 -25.59
N ALA A 168 0.51 -27.15 -25.43
CA ALA A 168 -0.27 -28.34 -25.09
C ALA A 168 -0.90 -29.07 -26.31
N VAL A 169 -0.60 -28.66 -27.55
CA VAL A 169 -1.19 -29.27 -28.78
C VAL A 169 -0.22 -30.17 -29.54
N ALA A 170 1.03 -30.33 -29.08
CA ALA A 170 2.01 -31.17 -29.76
C ALA A 170 2.64 -32.18 -28.81
N GLU A 171 1.86 -33.15 -28.29
CA GLU A 171 2.42 -34.40 -27.78
C GLU A 171 1.32 -35.48 -27.65
N LYS A 172 1.20 -36.30 -28.70
CA LYS A 172 0.66 -37.66 -28.66
C LYS A 172 1.30 -38.43 -29.81
N THR A 173 2.27 -39.29 -29.52
CA THR A 173 2.31 -40.71 -29.93
C THR A 173 3.56 -41.42 -29.37
N THR A 174 3.38 -42.72 -29.18
CA THR A 174 4.01 -43.64 -28.22
C THR A 174 5.23 -44.39 -28.79
N SER A 175 6.02 -45.00 -27.88
CA SER A 175 6.71 -46.31 -27.94
C SER A 175 8.25 -46.37 -28.06
N THR A 176 8.83 -47.17 -27.14
CA THR A 176 10.20 -47.77 -27.07
C THR A 176 10.24 -49.11 -27.86
N PRO A 177 11.38 -49.71 -28.30
CA PRO A 177 12.53 -50.16 -27.48
C PRO A 177 13.96 -50.07 -28.10
N THR A 178 15.00 -50.29 -27.25
CA THR A 178 16.47 -50.39 -27.46
C THR A 178 16.91 -51.67 -28.23
N PRO A 179 18.19 -51.93 -28.70
CA PRO A 179 19.50 -51.62 -28.07
C PRO A 179 20.80 -51.36 -28.94
N LYS A 180 21.86 -50.89 -28.25
CA LYS A 180 23.35 -51.05 -28.43
C LYS A 180 24.11 -50.56 -29.68
N MET A 181 25.08 -49.65 -29.48
CA MET A 181 26.55 -49.88 -29.60
C MET A 181 27.36 -48.58 -29.37
N GLN A 182 28.44 -48.66 -28.57
CA GLN A 182 29.55 -47.68 -28.50
C GLN A 182 30.63 -48.06 -29.54
N PRO A 183 31.58 -47.16 -29.92
CA PRO A 183 32.78 -46.92 -29.11
C PRO A 183 33.26 -45.45 -29.02
N GLU A 184 34.05 -45.20 -27.96
CA GLU A 184 35.24 -44.32 -27.74
C GLU A 184 35.55 -43.18 -28.75
N THR A 185 36.16 -42.02 -28.41
CA THR A 185 37.28 -41.76 -27.48
C THR A 185 37.47 -40.23 -27.27
N GLN A 186 37.86 -39.83 -26.04
CA GLN A 186 38.88 -38.80 -25.63
C GLN A 186 38.88 -37.40 -26.32
N SER A 187 38.92 -36.26 -25.62
CA SER A 187 40.07 -35.80 -24.83
C SER A 187 39.94 -34.34 -24.33
N THR A 188 40.57 -34.05 -23.18
CA THR A 188 41.28 -32.81 -22.76
C THR A 188 40.50 -31.50 -22.55
N THR A 189 40.24 -31.02 -21.31
CA THR A 189 41.10 -30.36 -20.28
C THR A 189 41.32 -28.84 -20.44
N LYS A 190 41.36 -28.17 -19.26
CA LYS A 190 41.94 -26.85 -18.90
C LYS A 190 40.99 -25.64 -18.97
N LYS A 191 40.97 -24.68 -18.04
CA LYS A 191 41.55 -24.53 -16.68
C LYS A 191 40.93 -23.27 -16.07
N ALA A 192 40.84 -23.25 -14.75
CA ALA A 192 40.36 -22.18 -13.89
C ALA A 192 41.14 -20.86 -13.94
N LYS A 193 40.49 -19.78 -13.45
CA LYS A 193 40.94 -18.81 -12.41
C LYS A 193 40.01 -17.58 -12.44
N SER A 194 39.76 -16.77 -11.42
CA SER A 194 39.81 -16.76 -9.94
C SER A 194 39.86 -15.28 -9.52
N ILE A 195 39.23 -14.91 -8.39
CA ILE A 195 39.63 -13.82 -7.46
C ILE A 195 39.22 -12.38 -7.89
N SER A 196 38.20 -11.80 -7.23
CA SER A 196 38.23 -10.87 -6.08
C SER A 196 38.47 -9.40 -6.46
N SER A 197 37.74 -8.42 -5.93
CA SER A 197 37.97 -7.94 -4.56
C SER A 197 36.94 -6.86 -4.17
N ARG A 198 36.50 -6.91 -2.90
CA ARG A 198 35.94 -5.79 -2.15
C ARG A 198 37.09 -4.82 -1.78
N PRO A 199 36.84 -3.51 -1.64
CA PRO A 199 37.63 -2.67 -0.77
C PRO A 199 37.00 -2.55 0.61
N ASN A 200 37.90 -2.54 1.58
CA ASN A 200 37.71 -2.61 3.01
C ASN A 200 37.65 -1.21 3.62
N ILE A 201 37.08 -1.19 4.83
CA ILE A 201 37.15 -0.14 5.84
C ILE A 201 38.61 0.27 6.10
N SER A 202 38.84 1.58 6.28
CA SER A 202 40.03 2.11 6.95
C SER A 202 39.63 3.11 8.04
N THR A 203 40.00 2.75 9.27
CA THR A 203 40.02 3.53 10.51
C THR A 203 41.32 4.33 10.67
N SER A 204 41.23 5.55 11.20
CA SER A 204 42.21 6.21 12.09
C SER A 204 41.55 7.52 12.59
N SER A 205 41.72 8.05 13.81
CA SER A 205 42.59 7.77 14.95
C SER A 205 42.09 8.53 16.19
N SER A 206 42.04 7.83 17.33
CA SER A 206 42.38 8.24 18.71
C SER A 206 42.34 9.71 19.18
N SER A 207 41.65 9.92 20.31
CA SER A 207 42.24 10.58 21.50
C SER A 207 41.63 10.02 22.80
N LYS A 208 42.51 9.81 23.79
CA LYS A 208 42.27 9.29 25.15
C LYS A 208 41.99 10.44 26.11
N THR A 209 41.09 10.28 27.08
CA THR A 209 41.29 10.77 28.46
C THR A 209 40.39 10.05 29.48
N SER A 210 40.97 9.84 30.66
CA SER A 210 40.64 8.92 31.76
C SER A 210 39.46 9.36 32.67
N PRO A 211 38.94 8.46 33.55
CA PRO A 211 37.85 8.76 34.49
C PRO A 211 38.35 9.30 35.84
N PRO A 212 37.53 10.05 36.62
CA PRO A 212 37.87 10.43 37.99
C PRO A 212 37.61 9.28 38.98
N LYS A 213 38.51 9.20 39.96
CA LYS A 213 38.49 8.30 41.11
C LYS A 213 37.47 8.73 42.15
N ASN A 214 36.84 7.75 42.79
CA ASN A 214 36.20 7.88 44.10
C ASN A 214 37.21 8.42 45.12
N VAL A 215 36.75 9.36 45.95
CA VAL A 215 37.34 9.70 47.24
C VAL A 215 36.35 9.26 48.31
N VAL A 216 36.95 8.73 49.37
CA VAL A 216 36.41 8.20 50.63
C VAL A 216 35.40 9.14 51.28
#